data_AF-A0A0Q6Q106-F1
#
_entry.id   AF-A0A0Q6Q106-F1
#
_cell.length_a   1.000
_cell.length_b   1.000
_cell.length_c   1.000
_cell.angle_alpha   90.00
_cell.angle_beta   90.00
_cell.angle_gamma   90.00
#
_symmetry.space_group_name_H-M   'P 1'
#
loop_
_entity.id
_entity.type
_entity.pdbx_description
1 polymer ?
#
loop_
_entity_poly.entity_id
_entity_poly.type
_entity_poly.pdbx_seq_one_letter_code
_entity_poly.pdbx_strand_id
1 'polypeptide(L)'
;MLRSFQTVDALPFVDIEAAETRTYLNIHAARMLDSLHITNLDVSMVRGRSRWLTRGLAECVYNSRNKVGDALFAGIRYISRLGDYECWAIFDGTDVVQLTEQRVDIDNPALVTVAERHGLALV
;
A
#
# COMPACT_ATOMS: atom_id res chain seq x y z
N MET A 1 -8.66 11.01 -16.18
CA MET A 1 -7.76 12.17 -16.00
C MET A 1 -6.69 11.76 -15.01
N LEU A 2 -5.41 11.96 -15.30
CA LEU A 2 -4.29 11.56 -14.46
C LEU A 2 -3.81 12.77 -13.65
N ARG A 3 -3.57 12.56 -12.36
CA ARG A 3 -2.97 13.55 -11.47
C ARG A 3 -1.73 12.94 -10.85
N SER A 4 -0.68 13.74 -10.72
CA SER A 4 0.45 13.37 -9.88
C SER A 4 0.41 14.17 -8.59
N PHE A 5 0.74 13.51 -7.50
CA PHE A 5 0.80 14.08 -6.17
C PHE A 5 2.18 13.83 -5.58
N GLN A 6 2.60 14.71 -4.69
CA GLN A 6 3.77 14.51 -3.84
C GLN A 6 3.35 14.73 -2.39
N THR A 7 3.82 13.85 -1.50
CA THR A 7 3.63 14.02 -0.06
C THR A 7 4.51 15.15 0.47
N VAL A 8 3.99 15.93 1.41
CA VAL A 8 4.70 17.05 2.05
C VAL A 8 4.95 16.70 3.50
N ASP A 9 6.21 16.80 3.94
CA ASP A 9 6.65 16.55 5.33
C ASP A 9 6.03 15.30 5.97
N ALA A 10 5.85 14.25 5.15
CA ALA A 10 5.15 13.05 5.58
C ALA A 10 5.90 12.33 6.71
N LEU A 11 5.11 11.80 7.65
CA LEU A 11 5.60 10.81 8.60
C LEU A 11 6.20 9.59 7.86
N PRO A 12 7.02 8.77 8.54
CA PRO A 12 7.59 7.58 7.93
C PRO A 12 6.53 6.62 7.38
N PHE A 13 6.90 5.88 6.34
CA PHE A 13 6.11 4.78 5.81
C PHE A 13 6.63 3.46 6.37
N VAL A 14 5.72 2.57 6.75
CA VAL A 14 6.09 1.24 7.24
C VAL A 14 6.39 0.32 6.07
N ASP A 15 7.60 -0.23 6.06
CA ASP A 15 7.99 -1.25 5.10
C ASP A 15 7.55 -2.64 5.56
N ILE A 16 6.52 -3.21 4.92
CA ILE A 16 5.99 -4.55 5.21
C ILE A 16 6.97 -5.66 4.78
N GLU A 17 7.91 -5.35 3.88
CA GLU A 17 8.95 -6.28 3.40
C GLU A 17 10.13 -6.41 4.37
N ALA A 18 10.27 -5.51 5.34
CA ALA A 18 11.26 -5.64 6.39
C ALA A 18 10.90 -6.79 7.35
N ALA A 19 11.88 -7.62 7.71
CA ALA A 19 11.68 -8.75 8.60
C ALA A 19 11.27 -8.29 10.01
N GLU A 20 11.87 -7.20 10.47
CA GLU A 20 11.62 -6.55 11.75
C GLU A 20 10.16 -6.07 11.84
N THR A 21 9.64 -5.46 10.77
CA THR A 21 8.23 -5.06 10.68
C THR A 21 7.31 -6.25 10.82
N ARG A 22 7.59 -7.37 10.13
CA ARG A 22 6.74 -8.57 10.24
C ARG A 22 6.81 -9.19 11.63
N THR A 23 7.99 -9.27 12.24
CA THR A 23 8.13 -9.74 13.62
C THR A 23 7.31 -8.88 14.58
N TYR A 24 7.36 -7.56 14.42
CA TYR A 24 6.54 -6.64 15.21
C TYR A 24 5.04 -6.87 14.99
N LEU A 25 4.59 -6.96 13.73
CA LEU A 25 3.17 -7.12 13.40
C LEU A 25 2.62 -8.49 13.82
N ASN A 26 3.43 -9.55 13.80
CA ASN A 26 3.05 -10.85 14.36
C ASN A 26 2.63 -10.78 15.83
N ILE A 27 3.28 -9.90 16.60
CA ILE A 27 2.98 -9.72 18.03
C ILE A 27 1.83 -8.72 18.21
N HIS A 28 1.92 -7.56 17.55
CA HIS A 28 1.06 -6.42 17.84
C HIS A 28 -0.23 -6.38 17.01
N ALA A 29 -0.29 -7.11 15.90
CA ALA A 29 -1.49 -7.29 15.08
C ALA A 29 -2.09 -8.71 15.21
N ALA A 30 -1.70 -9.47 16.23
CA ALA A 30 -2.08 -10.88 16.42
C ALA A 30 -3.59 -11.11 16.27
N ARG A 31 -4.44 -10.30 16.93
CA ARG A 31 -5.90 -10.41 16.82
C ARG A 31 -6.42 -10.27 15.39
N MET A 32 -5.83 -9.37 14.60
CA MET A 32 -6.20 -9.19 13.20
C MET A 32 -5.74 -10.38 12.36
N LEU A 33 -4.50 -10.86 12.58
CA LEU A 33 -3.96 -12.02 11.89
C LEU A 33 -4.75 -13.30 12.20
N ASP A 34 -5.13 -13.51 13.47
CA ASP A 34 -5.96 -14.62 13.92
C ASP A 34 -7.33 -14.62 13.22
N SER A 35 -7.95 -13.44 13.05
CA SER A 35 -9.23 -13.33 12.32
C SER A 35 -9.13 -13.72 10.85
N LEU A 36 -7.91 -13.70 10.29
CA LEU A 36 -7.59 -14.15 8.94
C LEU A 36 -7.00 -15.57 8.91
N HIS A 37 -6.96 -16.26 10.05
CA HIS A 37 -6.35 -17.59 10.22
C HIS A 37 -4.86 -17.62 9.86
N ILE A 38 -4.13 -16.54 10.17
CA ILE A 38 -2.69 -16.40 9.91
C ILE A 38 -1.95 -16.47 11.25
N THR A 39 -1.19 -17.54 11.46
CA THR A 39 -0.40 -17.73 12.69
C THR A 39 0.96 -17.02 12.64
N ASN A 40 1.56 -16.93 11.44
CA ASN A 40 2.83 -16.26 11.25
C ASN A 40 2.82 -15.52 9.91
N LEU A 41 2.90 -14.19 9.99
CA LEU A 41 2.97 -13.30 8.85
C LEU A 41 4.30 -13.48 8.12
N ASP A 42 4.21 -14.06 6.92
CA ASP A 42 5.32 -14.14 5.98
C ASP A 42 5.11 -13.21 4.78
N VAL A 43 6.21 -12.79 4.17
CA VAL A 43 6.21 -11.90 3.00
C VAL A 43 5.46 -12.51 1.81
N SER A 44 5.51 -13.83 1.63
CA SER A 44 4.77 -14.51 0.56
C SER A 44 3.25 -14.35 0.70
N MET A 45 2.74 -14.22 1.95
CA MET A 45 1.32 -14.01 2.22
C MET A 45 0.88 -12.59 1.87
N VAL A 46 1.72 -11.59 2.16
CA VAL A 46 1.50 -10.18 1.79
C VAL A 46 1.40 -10.05 0.28
N ARG A 47 2.27 -10.77 -0.43
CA ARG A 47 2.27 -10.88 -1.90
C ARG A 47 1.21 -11.87 -2.41
N GLY A 48 0.35 -12.40 -1.55
CA GLY A 48 -0.70 -13.36 -1.91
C GLY A 48 -1.87 -12.72 -2.66
N ARG A 49 -2.88 -13.55 -2.98
CA ARG A 49 -4.09 -13.08 -3.66
C ARG A 49 -5.06 -12.32 -2.75
N SER A 50 -5.00 -12.56 -1.43
CA SER A 50 -5.92 -11.97 -0.48
C SER A 50 -5.56 -10.51 -0.19
N ARG A 51 -6.46 -9.58 -0.57
CA ARG A 51 -6.33 -8.15 -0.24
C ARG A 51 -6.80 -7.81 1.17
N TRP A 52 -7.45 -8.75 1.85
CA TRP A 52 -7.87 -8.61 3.24
C TRP A 52 -6.67 -8.45 4.17
N LEU A 53 -5.58 -9.20 3.91
CA LEU A 53 -4.36 -9.10 4.70
C LEU A 53 -3.71 -7.72 4.56
N THR A 54 -3.42 -7.28 3.34
CA THR A 54 -2.79 -5.97 3.11
C THR A 54 -3.65 -4.82 3.63
N ARG A 55 -4.98 -4.92 3.54
CA ARG A 55 -5.92 -3.96 4.13
C ARG A 55 -5.86 -4.00 5.67
N GLY A 56 -5.88 -5.18 6.29
CA GLY A 56 -5.81 -5.31 7.74
C GLY A 56 -4.49 -4.80 8.32
N LEU A 57 -3.38 -5.06 7.64
CA LEU A 57 -2.07 -4.50 7.99
C LEU A 57 -2.08 -2.96 7.89
N ALA A 58 -2.61 -2.42 6.78
CA ALA A 58 -2.76 -0.97 6.62
C ALA A 58 -3.62 -0.38 7.75
N GLU A 59 -4.72 -1.02 8.12
CA GLU A 59 -5.60 -0.57 9.22
C GLU A 59 -4.89 -0.59 10.58
N CYS A 60 -4.11 -1.63 10.88
CA CYS A 60 -3.31 -1.69 12.12
C CYS A 60 -2.27 -0.56 12.18
N VAL A 61 -1.54 -0.33 11.09
CA VAL A 61 -0.54 0.75 11.02
C VAL A 61 -1.23 2.11 11.08
N TYR A 62 -2.35 2.28 10.36
CA TYR A 62 -3.14 3.52 10.35
C TYR A 62 -3.64 3.90 11.74
N ASN A 63 -3.94 2.92 12.60
CA ASN A 63 -4.40 3.15 13.97
C ASN A 63 -3.26 3.24 15.01
N SER A 64 -2.00 3.10 14.59
CA SER A 64 -0.86 3.20 15.50
C SER A 64 -0.64 4.65 15.94
N ARG A 65 -0.58 4.87 17.26
CA ARG A 65 -0.45 6.20 17.87
C ARG A 65 0.69 6.23 18.89
N ASN A 66 1.31 7.40 19.05
CA ASN A 66 2.24 7.64 20.15
C ASN A 66 1.46 7.78 21.50
N LYS A 67 2.18 8.00 22.60
CA LYS A 67 1.56 8.15 23.94
C LYS A 67 0.64 9.37 24.09
N VAL A 68 0.81 10.38 23.24
CA VAL A 68 0.05 11.63 23.26
C VAL A 68 -1.15 11.57 22.29
N GLY A 69 -1.24 10.52 21.48
CA GLY A 69 -2.34 10.28 20.55
C GLY A 69 -2.06 10.71 19.11
N ASP A 70 -0.83 11.08 18.75
CA ASP A 70 -0.48 11.45 17.37
C ASP A 70 -0.23 10.21 16.50
N ALA A 71 -0.53 10.33 15.21
CA ALA A 71 -0.18 9.33 14.21
C ALA A 71 1.34 9.09 14.16
N LEU A 72 1.74 7.84 13.99
CA LEU A 72 3.15 7.46 13.89
C LEU A 72 3.65 7.35 12.45
N PHE A 73 2.76 7.12 11.49
CA PHE A 73 3.10 6.73 10.13
C PHE A 73 2.18 7.39 9.11
N ALA A 74 2.73 7.69 7.93
CA ALA A 74 1.98 8.25 6.80
C ALA A 74 1.42 7.17 5.86
N GLY A 75 1.77 5.90 6.07
CA GLY A 75 1.37 4.84 5.17
C GLY A 75 2.14 3.54 5.29
N ILE A 76 1.92 2.65 4.33
CA ILE A 76 2.65 1.39 4.18
C ILE A 76 3.22 1.23 2.77
N ARG A 77 4.33 0.51 2.68
CA ARG A 77 4.97 0.03 1.44
C ARG A 77 5.01 -1.50 1.43
N TYR A 78 4.72 -2.12 0.30
CA TYR A 78 4.92 -3.56 0.08
C TYR A 78 5.22 -3.86 -1.40
N ILE A 79 5.79 -5.02 -1.71
CA ILE A 79 6.04 -5.42 -3.11
C ILE A 79 4.80 -6.10 -3.70
N SER A 80 4.51 -5.76 -4.96
CA SER A 80 3.42 -6.31 -5.73
C SER A 80 3.61 -7.80 -5.99
N ARG A 81 2.51 -8.52 -6.12
CA ARG A 81 2.52 -9.91 -6.62
C ARG A 81 2.90 -9.98 -8.11
N LEU A 82 2.76 -8.87 -8.85
CA LEU A 82 2.94 -8.84 -10.31
C LEU A 82 4.40 -8.62 -10.74
N GLY A 83 5.35 -8.62 -9.80
CA GLY A 83 6.77 -8.39 -10.04
C GLY A 83 7.36 -7.45 -8.99
N ASP A 84 8.56 -6.95 -9.23
CA ASP A 84 9.30 -6.06 -8.32
C ASP A 84 8.78 -4.60 -8.36
N TYR A 85 7.46 -4.45 -8.37
CA TYR A 85 6.79 -3.16 -8.30
C TYR A 85 6.43 -2.85 -6.85
N GLU A 86 6.68 -1.62 -6.43
CA GLU A 86 6.24 -1.18 -5.11
C GLU A 86 4.78 -0.74 -5.13
N CYS A 87 4.06 -1.12 -4.09
CA CYS A 87 2.73 -0.63 -3.79
C CYS A 87 2.81 0.23 -2.53
N TRP A 88 2.26 1.43 -2.63
CA TRP A 88 2.24 2.43 -1.56
C TRP A 88 0.79 2.74 -1.21
N ALA A 89 0.46 2.66 0.08
CA ALA A 89 -0.78 3.19 0.62
C ALA A 89 -0.46 4.44 1.42
N ILE A 90 -1.05 5.57 1.05
CA ILE A 90 -0.93 6.85 1.76
C ILE A 90 -2.15 7.00 2.66
N PHE A 91 -1.93 7.35 3.92
CA PHE A 91 -2.97 7.48 4.92
C PHE A 91 -3.55 8.90 4.99
N ASP A 92 -4.80 8.97 5.44
CA ASP A 92 -5.44 10.24 5.76
C ASP A 92 -4.64 11.02 6.82
N GLY A 93 -4.61 12.34 6.69
CA GLY A 93 -3.74 13.24 7.45
C GLY A 93 -2.30 13.34 6.92
N THR A 94 -1.94 12.65 5.83
CA THR A 94 -0.70 12.91 5.11
C THR A 94 -0.95 13.99 4.06
N ASP A 95 -0.34 15.16 4.26
CA ASP A 95 -0.49 16.26 3.31
C ASP A 95 0.10 15.90 1.95
N VAL A 96 -0.65 16.23 0.89
CA VAL A 96 -0.24 16.04 -0.50
C VAL A 96 -0.46 17.31 -1.30
N VAL A 97 0.48 17.60 -2.20
CA VAL A 97 0.35 18.67 -3.19
C VAL A 97 0.18 18.05 -4.58
N GLN A 98 -0.83 18.52 -5.31
CA GLN A 98 -1.00 18.14 -6.71
C GLN A 98 0.09 18.83 -7.54
N LEU A 99 0.92 18.04 -8.22
CA LEU A 99 1.99 18.57 -9.07
C LEU A 99 1.52 18.78 -10.50
N THR A 100 0.78 17.82 -11.05
CA THR A 100 0.31 17.87 -12.43
C THR A 100 -1.10 17.30 -12.57
N GLU A 101 -1.78 17.73 -13.63
CA GLU A 101 -3.10 17.26 -14.03
C GLU A 101 -3.11 17.17 -15.56
N GLN A 102 -3.29 15.95 -16.07
CA GLN A 102 -3.26 15.67 -17.50
C GLN A 102 -4.46 14.81 -17.90
N ARG A 103 -5.08 15.12 -19.03
CA ARG A 103 -6.08 14.22 -19.62
C ARG A 103 -5.39 12.92 -20.06
N VAL A 104 -6.00 11.79 -19.69
CA VAL A 104 -5.57 10.49 -20.24
C VAL A 104 -6.20 10.40 -21.61
N ASP A 105 -5.38 10.31 -22.63
CA ASP A 105 -5.81 10.01 -23.99
C ASP A 105 -6.00 8.50 -24.12
N ILE A 106 -7.10 8.07 -24.71
CA ILE A 106 -7.37 6.65 -24.95
C ILE A 106 -6.39 6.06 -25.97
N ASP A 107 -5.88 6.92 -26.86
CA ASP A 107 -4.89 6.57 -27.87
C ASP A 107 -3.45 6.63 -27.33
N ASN A 108 -3.26 6.82 -26.01
CA ASN A 108 -1.93 6.86 -25.41
C ASN A 108 -1.19 5.52 -25.65
N PRO A 109 -0.02 5.52 -26.31
CA PRO A 109 0.67 4.28 -26.69
C PRO A 109 1.02 3.38 -25.50
N ALA A 110 1.33 3.96 -24.33
CA ALA A 110 1.61 3.18 -23.12
C ALA A 110 0.34 2.50 -22.59
N LEU A 111 -0.81 3.18 -22.66
CA LEU A 111 -2.10 2.62 -22.27
C LEU A 111 -2.51 1.47 -23.20
N VAL A 112 -2.36 1.65 -24.51
CA VAL A 112 -2.60 0.60 -25.52
C VAL A 112 -1.69 -0.61 -25.26
N THR A 113 -0.39 -0.38 -25.05
CA THR A 113 0.58 -1.45 -24.77
C THR A 113 0.21 -2.27 -23.53
N VAL A 114 -0.24 -1.62 -22.45
CA VAL A 114 -0.66 -2.30 -21.22
C VAL A 114 -1.98 -3.05 -21.45
N ALA A 115 -2.92 -2.45 -22.17
CA ALA A 115 -4.20 -3.08 -22.50
C ALA A 115 -3.99 -4.36 -23.31
N GLU A 116 -3.16 -4.33 -24.35
CA GLU A 116 -2.80 -5.50 -25.15
C GLU A 116 -2.11 -6.58 -24.31
N ARG A 117 -1.13 -6.20 -23.48
CA ARG A 117 -0.40 -7.13 -22.61
C ARG A 117 -1.31 -7.89 -21.64
N HIS A 118 -2.41 -7.26 -21.21
CA HIS A 118 -3.31 -7.81 -20.21
C HIS A 118 -4.69 -8.22 -20.75
N GLY A 119 -4.91 -8.15 -22.07
CA GLY A 119 -6.18 -8.51 -22.71
C GLY A 119 -7.36 -7.62 -22.30
N LEU A 120 -7.12 -6.33 -22.10
CA LEU A 120 -8.13 -5.34 -21.70
C LEU A 120 -8.65 -4.58 -22.94
N ALA A 121 -9.94 -4.25 -22.96
CA ALA A 121 -10.51 -3.34 -23.96
C ALA A 121 -10.49 -1.90 -23.45
N LEU A 122 -9.94 -0.98 -24.24
CA LEU A 122 -10.05 0.46 -23.99
C LEU A 122 -11.37 0.93 -24.63
N VAL A 123 -12.26 1.50 -23.82
CA VAL A 123 -13.57 2.03 -24.24
C VAL A 123 -13.76 3.46 -23.74
#